data_AF-A0A0J7JBQ9-F1
#
_entry.id   AF-A0A0J7JBQ9-F1
#
_cell.length_a   1.000
_cell.length_b   1.000
_cell.length_c   1.000
_cell.angle_alpha   90.00
_cell.angle_beta   90.00
_cell.angle_gamma   90.00
#
_symmetry.space_group_name_H-M   'P 1'
#
loop_
_entity.id
_entity.type
_entity.pdbx_description
1 polymer ?
#
loop_
_entity_poly.entity_id
_entity_poly.type
_entity_poly.pdbx_seq_one_letter_code
_entity_poly.pdbx_strand_id
1 'polypeptide(L)' 'MLPVTSWLEGYSRRQQFRRMAQSLLKEKDDILSDLGYDRHDLEGALHLPIRNDAMQYIEACRSKRAMEARRTKSPQLAG' A
#
# COMPACT_ATOMS: atom_id res chain seq x y z
N MET A 1 9.81 29.80 -1.75
CA MET A 1 10.22 29.53 -3.14
C MET A 1 9.44 28.30 -3.64
N LEU A 2 8.65 28.53 -4.69
CA LEU A 2 7.93 27.64 -5.61
C LEU A 2 7.21 26.35 -5.10
N PRO A 3 5.86 26.34 -5.01
CA PRO A 3 5.03 25.14 -4.75
C PRO A 3 4.96 24.14 -5.92
N VAL A 4 5.62 24.44 -7.05
CA VAL A 4 5.58 23.64 -8.29
C VAL A 4 6.39 22.35 -8.16
N THR A 5 7.49 22.36 -7.40
CA THR A 5 8.35 21.17 -7.19
C THR A 5 7.60 20.06 -6.47
N SER A 6 6.82 20.41 -5.44
CA SER A 6 6.03 19.44 -4.65
C SER A 6 4.97 18.72 -5.50
N TRP A 7 4.34 19.41 -6.46
CA TRP A 7 3.38 18.80 -7.38
C TRP A 7 4.05 17.85 -8.38
N LEU A 8 5.19 18.25 -8.94
CA LEU A 8 5.97 17.40 -9.85
C LEU A 8 6.56 16.18 -9.14
N GLU A 9 7.01 16.35 -7.89
CA GLU A 9 7.49 15.25 -7.05
C GLU A 9 6.37 14.27 -6.71
N GLY A 10 5.19 14.76 -6.32
CA GLY A 10 4.02 13.92 -6.08
C GLY A 10 3.60 13.15 -7.33
N TYR A 11 3.58 13.81 -8.48
CA TYR A 11 3.28 13.16 -9.76
C TYR A 11 4.34 12.11 -10.13
N SER A 12 5.63 12.43 -9.98
CA SER A 12 6.74 11.50 -10.25
C SER A 12 6.65 10.25 -9.38
N ARG A 13 6.45 10.43 -8.06
CA ARG A 13 6.23 9.33 -7.11
C ARG A 13 5.03 8.47 -7.51
N ARG A 14 3.94 9.11 -7.94
CA ARG A 14 2.75 8.40 -8.42
C ARG A 14 3.02 7.60 -9.71
N GLN A 15 3.78 8.14 -10.64
CA GLN A 15 4.14 7.41 -11.87
C GLN A 15 5.09 6.24 -11.58
N GLN A 16 6.05 6.41 -10.64
CA GLN A 16 6.91 5.32 -10.19
C GLN A 16 6.09 4.21 -9.54
N PHE A 17 5.17 4.57 -8.63
CA PHE A 17 4.25 3.62 -8.02
C PHE A 17 3.42 2.87 -9.07
N ARG A 18 2.84 3.60 -10.04
CA ARG A 18 2.01 3.00 -11.08
C ARG A 18 2.78 1.98 -11.91
N ARG A 19 4.02 2.29 -12.30
CA ARG A 19 4.89 1.35 -13.04
C ARG A 19 5.20 0.11 -12.20
N MET A 20 5.56 0.31 -10.93
CA MET A 20 5.83 -0.80 -10.00
C MET A 20 4.60 -1.69 -9.82
N ALA A 21 3.44 -1.11 -9.50
CA ALA A 21 2.19 -1.83 -9.29
C ALA A 21 1.77 -2.59 -10.56
N GLN A 22 1.89 -1.98 -11.74
CA GLN A 22 1.59 -2.66 -13.01
C GLN A 22 2.51 -3.85 -13.29
N SER A 23 3.79 -3.79 -12.90
CA SER A 23 4.69 -4.94 -12.99
C SER A 23 4.29 -6.02 -11.99
N LEU A 24 4.05 -5.64 -10.74
CA LEU A 24 3.66 -6.58 -9.67
C LEU A 24 2.33 -7.28 -9.97
N LEU A 25 1.32 -6.59 -10.48
CA LEU A 25 0.01 -7.18 -10.79
C LEU A 25 0.03 -8.24 -11.90
N LYS A 26 1.15 -8.39 -12.63
CA LYS A 26 1.35 -9.49 -13.57
C LYS A 26 1.77 -10.79 -12.88
N GLU A 27 2.30 -10.68 -11.67
CA GLU A 27 2.75 -11.82 -10.89
C GLU A 27 1.57 -12.54 -10.22
N LYS A 28 1.83 -13.77 -9.76
CA LYS A 28 0.87 -14.56 -8.98
C LYS A 28 0.75 -14.02 -7.56
N ASP A 29 -0.38 -14.31 -6.91
CA ASP A 29 -0.63 -13.85 -5.54
C ASP A 29 0.34 -14.40 -4.51
N ASP A 30 0.87 -15.61 -4.73
CA ASP A 30 1.91 -16.19 -3.88
C ASP A 30 3.19 -15.34 -3.93
N ILE A 31 3.61 -14.93 -5.13
CA ILE A 31 4.80 -14.08 -5.34
C ILE A 31 4.57 -12.71 -4.73
N LEU A 32 3.37 -12.14 -4.90
CA LEU A 32 3.01 -10.87 -4.26
C LEU A 32 3.10 -10.96 -2.74
N SER A 33 2.56 -12.04 -2.18
CA SER A 33 2.54 -12.28 -0.74
C SER A 33 3.94 -12.45 -0.16
N ASP A 34 4.84 -13.14 -0.87
CA ASP A 34 6.26 -13.27 -0.49
C ASP A 34 6.98 -11.91 -0.48
N LEU A 35 6.59 -11.01 -1.38
CA LEU A 35 7.06 -9.62 -1.40
C LEU A 35 6.34 -8.72 -0.39
N GLY A 36 5.40 -9.27 0.39
CA GLY A 36 4.58 -8.57 1.38
C GLY A 36 3.50 -7.69 0.78
N TYR A 37 3.16 -7.85 -0.49
CA TYR A 37 2.08 -7.12 -1.17
C TYR A 37 0.80 -7.95 -1.23
N ASP A 38 -0.32 -7.23 -1.25
CA ASP A 38 -1.63 -7.79 -1.50
C ASP A 38 -2.17 -7.20 -2.82
N ARG A 39 -2.74 -8.04 -3.67
CA ARG A 39 -3.30 -7.60 -4.96
C ARG A 39 -4.36 -6.53 -4.77
N HIS A 40 -5.26 -6.70 -3.80
CA HIS A 40 -6.34 -5.75 -3.55
C HIS A 40 -5.80 -4.41 -3.03
N ASP A 41 -4.75 -4.43 -2.22
CA ASP A 41 -4.10 -3.20 -1.76
C ASP A 41 -3.44 -2.44 -2.92
N LEU A 42 -2.77 -3.16 -3.84
CA LEU A 42 -2.16 -2.56 -5.04
C LEU A 42 -3.22 -1.97 -5.98
N GLU A 43 -4.31 -2.69 -6.24
CA GLU A 43 -5.42 -2.22 -7.07
C GLU A 43 -6.15 -1.03 -6.41
N GLY A 44 -6.38 -1.07 -5.10
CA GLY A 44 -6.96 0.04 -4.36
C GLY A 44 -6.07 1.29 -4.41
N ALA A 45 -4.76 1.11 -4.23
CA ALA A 45 -3.78 2.19 -4.30
C ALA A 45 -3.69 2.83 -5.70
N LEU A 46 -3.89 2.06 -6.77
CA LEU A 46 -3.92 2.57 -8.14
C LEU A 46 -5.10 3.51 -8.41
N HIS A 47 -6.23 3.33 -7.72
CA HIS A 47 -7.44 4.14 -7.87
C HIS A 47 -7.46 5.42 -7.03
N LEU A 48 -6.45 5.64 -6.19
CA LEU A 48 -6.41 6.84 -5.33
C LEU A 48 -6.27 8.14 -6.13
N PRO A 49 -6.78 9.28 -5.63
CA PRO A 49 -6.45 10.58 -6.22
C PRO A 49 -4.94 10.84 -6.24
N ILE A 50 -4.43 11.63 -7.20
CA ILE A 50 -2.99 11.93 -7.33
C ILE A 50 -2.40 12.55 -6.05
N ARG A 51 -3.23 13.27 -5.28
CA ARG A 51 -2.83 13.93 -4.03
C ARG A 51 -2.61 12.95 -2.88
N ASN A 52 -3.05 11.70 -3.01
CA ASN A 52 -2.89 10.69 -1.99
C ASN A 52 -1.67 9.82 -2.33
N ASP A 53 -0.80 9.64 -1.35
CA ASP A 53 0.37 8.78 -1.49
C ASP A 53 -0.06 7.31 -1.43
N ALA A 54 0.11 6.63 -2.56
CA ALA A 54 -0.21 5.23 -2.72
C ALA A 54 0.62 4.30 -1.82
N MET A 55 1.86 4.68 -1.50
CA MET A 55 2.71 3.88 -0.60
C MET A 55 2.23 4.01 0.85
N GLN A 56 1.83 5.21 1.29
CA GLN A 56 1.25 5.41 2.61
C GLN A 56 -0.08 4.64 2.77
N TYR A 57 -0.88 4.56 1.71
CA TYR A 57 -2.09 3.73 1.72
C TYR A 57 -1.77 2.25 1.96
N ILE A 58 -0.80 1.69 1.24
CA ILE A 58 -0.38 0.29 1.41
C ILE A 58 0.15 0.06 2.84
N GLU A 59 0.95 0.99 3.35
CA GLU A 59 1.46 0.91 4.71
C GLU A 59 0.35 0.98 5.77
N ALA A 60 -0.68 1.79 5.55
CA ALA A 60 -1.85 1.85 6.41
C ALA A 60 -2.62 0.51 6.40
N CYS A 61 -2.83 -0.09 5.22
CA CYS A 61 -3.44 -1.42 5.10
C CYS A 61 -2.63 -2.49 5.84
N ARG A 62 -1.30 -2.50 5.68
CA ARG A 62 -0.40 -3.41 6.39
C ARG A 62 -0.47 -3.22 7.91
N SER A 63 -0.44 -1.97 8.37
CA SER A 63 -0.50 -1.63 9.79
C SER A 63 -1.82 -2.05 10.42
N LYS A 64 -2.94 -1.85 9.71
CA LYS A 64 -4.26 -2.30 10.14
C LYS A 64 -4.32 -3.82 10.29
N ARG A 65 -3.84 -4.58 9.30
CA ARG A 65 -3.78 -6.05 9.37
C ARG A 65 -2.87 -6.54 10.49
N ALA A 66 -1.71 -5.91 10.70
CA ALA A 66 -0.81 -6.23 11.79
C ALA A 66 -1.45 -5.99 13.16
N MET A 67 -2.21 -4.90 13.31
CA MET A 67 -2.97 -4.60 14.53
C MET A 67 -4.10 -5.60 14.77
N GLU A 68 -4.87 -5.95 13.73
CA GLU A 68 -5.93 -6.95 13.80
C GLU A 68 -5.36 -8.33 14.19
N ALA A 69 -4.24 -8.74 13.61
CA ALA A 69 -3.54 -9.98 13.97
C ALA A 69 -3.06 -10.01 15.43
N ARG A 70 -2.64 -8.86 16.00
CA ARG A 70 -2.30 -8.77 17.42
C ARG A 70 -3.54 -8.90 18.31
N ARG A 71 -4.66 -8.31 17.89
CA ARG A 71 -5.93 -8.37 18.61
C ARG A 71 -6.51 -9.79 18.64
N THR A 72 -6.43 -10.54 17.54
CA THR A 72 -6.92 -11.93 17.48
C THR A 72 -5.99 -12.93 18.19
N LYS A 73 -4.70 -12.62 18.30
CA LYS A 73 -3.72 -13.42 19.05
C LYS A 73 -3.68 -13.12 20.55
N SER A 74 -4.51 -12.19 21.04
CA SER A 74 -4.70 -11.98 22.47
C SER A 74 -5.51 -13.17 23.01
N PRO A 75 -4.93 -14.06 23.84
CA PRO A 75 -5.75 -15.07 24.49
C PRO A 75 -6.75 -14.32 25.37
N GLN A 76 -8.03 -14.62 25.21
CA GLN A 76 -8.98 -14.41 26.29
C GLN A 76 -8.47 -15.26 27.46
N LEU A 77 -7.67 -14.65 28.33
CA LEU A 77 -7.45 -15.16 29.66
C LEU A 77 -8.81 -15.11 30.34
N ALA A 78 -9.29 -16.31 30.64
CA ALA A 78 -10.54 -16.59 31.31
C ALA A 78 -10.69 -15.77 32.59
N GLY A 79 -11.91 -15.30 32.82
CA GLY A 79 -12.47 -14.93 34.12
C GLY A 79 -13.83 -15.58 34.23
#